data_AF-A0A8S3A717-F1
#
_entry.id   AF-A0A8S3A717-F1
#
_cell.length_a   1.000
_cell.length_b   1.000
_cell.length_c   1.000
_cell.angle_alpha   90.00
_cell.angle_beta   90.00
_cell.angle_gamma   90.00
#
_symmetry.space_group_name_H-M   'P 1'
#
loop_
_entity.id
_entity.type
_entity.pdbx_description
1 polymer ?
#
loop_
_entity_poly.entity_id
_entity_poly.type
_entity_poly.pdbx_seq_one_letter_code
_entity_poly.pdbx_strand_id
1 'polypeptide(L)'
;MAKPKVFTKELILTALATGSGVVSFGWNTGCLNSAQESIEPWIIESYHHRTGITLSHYVLTFIWSTTIAIFDIGGAIGVFAASPVSRRYGRRGDLLKAKLGIIAAAFMVLGIECGLYAGLCTMYLSEVSPKSIRGMIGSLTGLCAYSGLMVAEIVSTPKMLGTDSRWPLIMVIAALPSVTQFMLLQFCHEIPRFL
;
A
#
# COMPACT_ATOMS: atom_id res chain seq x y z
N MET A 1 -39.91 -5.94 -6.52
CA MET A 1 -39.07 -5.66 -7.70
C MET A 1 -37.69 -5.22 -7.24
N ALA A 2 -36.67 -6.08 -7.34
CA ALA A 2 -35.30 -5.70 -7.04
C ALA A 2 -34.79 -4.74 -8.14
N LYS A 3 -34.41 -3.51 -7.76
CA LYS A 3 -33.83 -2.54 -8.70
C LYS A 3 -32.59 -3.17 -9.40
N PRO A 4 -32.38 -2.91 -10.70
CA PRO A 4 -31.30 -3.54 -11.47
C PRO A 4 -29.93 -3.18 -10.87
N LYS A 5 -28.98 -4.11 -10.98
CA LYS A 5 -27.56 -3.89 -10.61
C LYS A 5 -26.97 -2.86 -11.56
N VAL A 6 -27.11 -1.57 -11.27
CA VAL A 6 -26.53 -0.51 -12.11
C VAL A 6 -25.10 -0.29 -11.65
N PHE A 7 -24.15 -0.93 -12.34
CA PHE A 7 -22.75 -0.52 -12.31
C PHE A 7 -22.68 0.88 -12.95
N THR A 8 -22.65 1.92 -12.10
CA THR A 8 -22.51 3.30 -12.57
C THR A 8 -21.06 3.56 -12.97
N LYS A 9 -20.84 4.49 -13.90
CA LYS A 9 -19.49 4.92 -14.30
C LYS A 9 -18.68 5.39 -13.08
N GLU A 10 -19.33 6.06 -12.13
CA GLU A 10 -18.71 6.51 -10.88
C GLU A 10 -18.28 5.38 -9.97
N LEU A 11 -19.08 4.30 -9.87
CA LEU A 11 -18.72 3.12 -9.09
C LEU A 11 -17.52 2.41 -9.70
N ILE A 12 -17.47 2.28 -11.03
CA ILE A 12 -16.35 1.67 -11.74
C ILE A 12 -15.07 2.50 -11.55
N LEU A 13 -15.15 3.82 -11.74
CA LEU A 13 -14.03 4.73 -11.56
C LEU A 13 -13.51 4.70 -10.12
N THR A 14 -14.42 4.72 -9.14
CA THR A 14 -14.08 4.61 -7.73
C THR A 14 -13.40 3.27 -7.43
N ALA A 15 -13.95 2.16 -7.93
CA ALA A 15 -13.38 0.83 -7.76
C ALA A 15 -11.97 0.72 -8.35
N LEU A 16 -11.72 1.31 -9.52
CA LEU A 16 -10.40 1.34 -10.13
C LEU A 16 -9.42 2.20 -9.32
N ALA A 17 -9.86 3.36 -8.83
CA ALA A 17 -9.04 4.25 -8.01
C ALA A 17 -8.67 3.59 -6.67
N THR A 18 -9.65 3.06 -5.94
CA THR A 18 -9.41 2.39 -4.65
C THR A 18 -8.66 1.07 -4.84
N GLY A 19 -8.97 0.32 -5.91
CA GLY A 19 -8.29 -0.92 -6.24
C GLY A 19 -6.79 -0.70 -6.50
N SER A 20 -6.43 0.37 -7.21
CA SER A 20 -5.02 0.74 -7.44
C SER A 20 -4.28 1.04 -6.14
N GLY A 21 -4.92 1.73 -5.18
CA GLY A 21 -4.33 1.99 -3.86
C GLY A 21 -4.15 0.71 -3.02
N VAL A 22 -5.10 -0.22 -3.12
CA VAL A 22 -5.05 -1.50 -2.42
C VAL A 22 -4.01 -2.44 -3.04
N VAL A 23 -3.79 -2.35 -4.36
CA VAL A 23 -2.65 -3.01 -5.04
C VAL A 23 -1.33 -2.45 -4.53
N SER A 24 -1.20 -1.12 -4.35
CA SER A 24 -0.01 -0.51 -3.72
C SER A 24 0.22 -1.02 -2.30
N PHE A 25 -0.84 -1.19 -1.50
CA PHE A 25 -0.72 -1.81 -0.17
C PHE A 25 -0.13 -3.22 -0.28
N GLY A 26 -0.72 -4.09 -1.11
CA GLY A 26 -0.22 -5.45 -1.33
C GLY A 26 1.23 -5.48 -1.83
N TRP A 27 1.61 -4.56 -2.72
CA TRP A 27 2.98 -4.45 -3.20
C TRP A 27 3.98 -4.17 -2.07
N ASN A 28 3.72 -3.16 -1.24
CA ASN A 28 4.61 -2.78 -0.14
C ASN A 28 4.70 -3.87 0.94
N THR A 29 3.66 -4.70 1.11
CA THR A 29 3.69 -5.85 2.01
C THR A 29 4.55 -7.00 1.46
N GLY A 30 4.56 -7.25 0.15
CA GLY A 30 5.24 -8.41 -0.44
C GLY A 30 6.65 -8.14 -0.98
N CYS A 31 6.96 -6.91 -1.35
CA CYS A 31 8.19 -6.62 -2.08
C CYS A 31 9.48 -6.91 -1.30
N LEU A 32 9.43 -6.82 0.03
CA LEU A 32 10.60 -7.01 0.89
C LEU A 32 10.91 -8.48 1.15
N ASN A 33 9.90 -9.35 1.18
CA ASN A 33 10.10 -10.76 1.55
C ASN A 33 11.02 -11.47 0.54
N SER A 34 10.68 -11.42 -0.74
CA SER A 34 11.51 -12.01 -1.80
C SER A 34 12.81 -11.24 -2.07
N ALA A 35 12.90 -9.95 -1.67
CA ALA A 35 14.11 -9.14 -1.82
C ALA A 35 15.09 -9.27 -0.64
N GLN A 36 14.73 -10.01 0.43
CA GLN A 36 15.56 -10.18 1.62
C GLN A 36 16.97 -10.69 1.27
N GLU A 37 17.07 -11.70 0.41
CA GLU A 37 18.34 -12.29 -0.02
C GLU A 37 19.27 -11.29 -0.73
N SER A 38 18.73 -10.23 -1.33
CA SER A 38 19.52 -9.16 -1.98
C SER A 38 19.85 -8.01 -1.04
N ILE A 39 18.97 -7.71 -0.08
CA ILE A 39 19.11 -6.56 0.81
C ILE A 39 20.04 -6.89 1.98
N GLU A 40 19.98 -8.10 2.53
CA GLU A 40 20.82 -8.53 3.64
C GLU A 40 22.33 -8.39 3.37
N PRO A 41 22.87 -8.85 2.21
CA PRO A 41 24.27 -8.61 1.84
C PRO A 41 24.62 -7.13 1.77
N TRP A 42 23.72 -6.31 1.20
CA TRP A 42 23.92 -4.86 1.11
C TRP A 42 23.99 -4.19 2.49
N ILE A 43 23.20 -4.65 3.47
CA ILE A 43 23.26 -4.16 4.86
C ILE A 43 24.62 -4.47 5.48
N ILE A 44 25.09 -5.72 5.33
CA ILE A 44 26.38 -6.16 5.86
C ILE A 44 27.51 -5.32 5.26
N GLU A 45 27.55 -5.21 3.93
CA GLU A 45 28.59 -4.46 3.21
C GLU A 45 28.57 -2.97 3.59
N SER A 46 27.38 -2.37 3.65
CA SER A 46 27.22 -0.96 4.04
C SER A 46 27.68 -0.69 5.47
N TYR A 47 27.40 -1.61 6.40
CA TYR A 47 27.84 -1.47 7.80
C TYR A 47 29.35 -1.66 7.93
N HIS A 48 29.91 -2.67 7.25
CA HIS A 48 31.34 -2.92 7.23
C HIS A 48 32.11 -1.75 6.61
N HIS A 49 31.63 -1.18 5.51
CA HIS A 49 32.26 -0.01 4.88
C HIS A 49 32.33 1.21 5.83
N ARG A 50 31.35 1.38 6.72
CA ARG A 50 31.28 2.53 7.65
C ARG A 50 32.07 2.33 8.94
N THR A 51 32.12 1.09 9.43
CA THR A 51 32.62 0.79 10.78
C THR A 51 33.86 -0.10 10.80
N GLY A 52 34.15 -0.79 9.68
CA GLY A 52 35.14 -1.85 9.59
C GLY A 52 34.72 -3.17 10.26
N ILE A 53 33.48 -3.27 10.74
CA ILE A 53 32.98 -4.43 11.50
C ILE A 53 32.00 -5.22 10.64
N THR A 54 32.17 -6.54 10.57
CA THR A 54 31.19 -7.42 9.92
C THR A 54 30.07 -7.75 10.89
N LEU A 55 28.82 -7.53 10.47
CA LEU A 55 27.65 -7.86 11.29
C LEU A 55 27.53 -9.36 11.53
N SER A 56 27.16 -9.74 12.75
CA SER A 56 26.77 -11.12 13.04
C SER A 56 25.38 -11.41 12.47
N HIS A 57 25.11 -12.68 12.15
CA HIS A 57 23.80 -13.12 11.67
C HIS A 57 22.66 -12.70 12.62
N TYR A 58 22.88 -12.78 13.94
CA TYR A 58 21.89 -12.39 14.93
C TYR A 58 21.49 -10.90 14.83
N VAL A 59 22.49 -10.02 14.71
CA VAL A 59 22.25 -8.57 14.61
C VAL A 59 21.58 -8.24 13.27
N LEU A 60 21.96 -8.91 12.19
CA LEU A 60 21.31 -8.74 10.89
C LEU A 60 19.82 -9.12 10.93
N THR A 61 19.50 -10.31 11.47
CA THR A 61 18.11 -10.74 11.64
C THR A 61 17.32 -9.76 12.52
N PHE A 62 17.94 -9.21 13.56
CA PHE A 62 17.30 -8.20 14.40
C PHE A 62 17.01 -6.89 13.65
N ILE A 63 17.96 -6.38 12.86
CA ILE A 63 17.78 -5.20 12.02
C ILE A 63 16.66 -5.44 11.00
N TRP A 64 16.68 -6.59 10.32
CA TRP A 64 15.66 -6.96 9.34
C TRP A 64 14.27 -7.06 9.96
N SER A 65 14.13 -7.83 11.04
CA SER A 65 12.84 -8.02 11.73
C SER A 65 12.29 -6.70 12.27
N THR A 66 13.15 -5.83 12.79
CA THR A 66 12.75 -4.49 13.26
C THR A 66 12.25 -3.63 12.10
N THR A 67 12.91 -3.71 10.93
CA THR A 67 12.50 -2.96 9.73
C THR A 67 11.09 -3.35 9.29
N ILE A 68 10.80 -4.65 9.21
CA ILE A 68 9.47 -5.16 8.87
C ILE A 68 8.45 -4.78 9.95
N ALA A 69 8.77 -4.97 11.22
CA ALA A 69 7.85 -4.66 12.33
C ALA A 69 7.44 -3.17 12.38
N ILE A 70 8.37 -2.25 12.08
CA ILE A 70 8.08 -0.81 12.06
C ILE A 70 7.07 -0.46 10.95
N PHE A 71 7.14 -1.14 9.80
CA PHE A 71 6.15 -0.98 8.74
C PHE A 71 4.76 -1.44 9.20
N ASP A 72 4.66 -2.61 9.84
CA ASP A 72 3.38 -3.15 10.33
C ASP A 72 2.76 -2.28 11.45
N ILE A 73 3.59 -1.77 12.37
CA ILE A 73 3.16 -0.81 13.39
C ILE A 73 2.61 0.46 12.73
N GLY A 74 3.31 0.98 11.73
CA GLY A 74 2.84 2.10 10.93
C GLY A 74 1.47 1.79 10.30
N GLY A 75 1.34 0.63 9.65
CA GLY A 75 0.11 0.13 9.06
C GLY A 75 -1.06 0.12 10.04
N ALA A 76 -0.85 -0.43 11.24
CA ALA A 76 -1.86 -0.46 12.29
C ALA A 76 -2.31 0.96 12.68
N ILE A 77 -1.36 1.86 12.95
CA ILE A 77 -1.64 3.27 13.28
C ILE A 77 -2.46 3.93 12.16
N GLY A 78 -2.06 3.71 10.91
CA GLY A 78 -2.73 4.25 9.74
C GLY A 78 -4.18 3.79 9.61
N VAL A 79 -4.44 2.49 9.79
CA VAL A 79 -5.81 1.94 9.73
C VAL A 79 -6.70 2.55 10.82
N PHE A 80 -6.20 2.65 12.06
CA PHE A 80 -6.96 3.26 13.14
C PHE A 80 -7.21 4.76 12.92
N ALA A 81 -6.25 5.46 12.33
CA ALA A 81 -6.38 6.88 11.99
C ALA A 81 -7.33 7.15 10.82
N ALA A 82 -7.59 6.17 9.94
CA ALA A 82 -8.45 6.37 8.76
C ALA A 82 -9.86 6.88 9.12
N SER A 83 -10.48 6.32 10.15
CA SER A 83 -11.82 6.72 10.61
C SER A 83 -11.89 8.17 11.09
N PRO A 84 -11.12 8.62 12.10
CA PRO A 84 -11.17 10.01 12.56
C PRO A 84 -10.70 11.01 11.51
N VAL A 85 -9.70 10.66 10.70
CA VAL A 85 -9.19 11.51 9.61
C VAL A 85 -10.28 11.73 8.55
N SER A 86 -10.96 10.67 8.09
CA SER A 86 -12.06 10.73 7.11
C SER A 86 -13.19 11.67 7.53
N ARG A 87 -13.48 11.75 8.84
CA ARG A 87 -14.51 12.63 9.41
C ARG A 87 -14.13 14.10 9.35
N ARG A 88 -12.84 14.42 9.36
CA ARG A 88 -12.34 15.81 9.36
C ARG A 88 -12.29 16.37 7.94
N TYR A 89 -11.65 15.70 6.99
CA TYR A 89 -11.40 16.29 5.66
C TYR A 89 -12.18 15.68 4.50
N GLY A 90 -12.94 14.60 4.73
CA GLY A 90 -13.69 13.93 3.68
C GLY A 90 -12.84 12.89 2.95
N ARG A 91 -13.48 11.82 2.48
CA ARG A 91 -12.78 10.60 2.02
C ARG A 91 -11.87 10.84 0.83
N ARG A 92 -12.28 11.71 -0.11
CA ARG A 92 -11.45 12.09 -1.27
C ARG A 92 -10.34 13.05 -0.88
N GLY A 93 -10.65 14.05 -0.05
CA GLY A 93 -9.66 15.02 0.45
C GLY A 93 -8.53 14.37 1.26
N ASP A 94 -8.84 13.33 2.04
CA ASP A 94 -7.86 12.57 2.83
C ASP A 94 -6.99 11.66 1.97
N LEU A 95 -7.56 10.98 0.97
CA LEU A 95 -6.79 10.16 0.03
C LEU A 95 -5.80 11.01 -0.81
N LEU A 96 -6.13 12.26 -1.11
CA LEU A 96 -5.25 13.20 -1.82
C LEU A 96 -4.16 13.81 -0.93
N LYS A 97 -4.48 14.12 0.33
CA LYS A 97 -3.52 14.69 1.28
C LYS A 97 -2.58 13.65 1.88
N ALA A 98 -3.03 12.41 2.05
CA ALA A 98 -2.17 11.29 2.44
C ALA A 98 -1.05 11.03 1.41
N LYS A 99 -1.22 11.42 0.13
CA LYS A 99 -0.17 11.34 -0.90
C LYS A 99 0.88 12.44 -0.83
N LEU A 100 0.65 13.55 -0.11
CA LEU A 100 1.67 14.60 0.06
C LEU A 100 2.76 14.20 1.06
N GLY A 101 2.58 13.09 1.79
CA GLY A 101 3.55 12.50 2.72
C GLY A 101 4.69 11.72 2.06
N ILE A 102 4.69 11.57 0.73
CA ILE A 102 5.64 10.77 -0.07
C ILE A 102 7.13 11.19 0.10
N ILE A 103 7.44 12.25 0.85
CA ILE A 103 8.82 12.75 1.04
C ILE A 103 9.49 12.20 2.30
N ALA A 104 8.80 11.48 3.19
CA ALA A 104 9.42 11.00 4.44
C ALA A 104 10.06 9.60 4.29
N ALA A 105 11.39 9.57 4.28
CA ALA A 105 12.26 8.41 4.09
C ALA A 105 12.21 7.30 5.18
N ALA A 106 11.14 7.21 5.97
CA ALA A 106 11.03 6.24 7.07
C ALA A 106 9.99 5.15 6.76
N PHE A 107 10.38 3.87 6.90
CA PHE A 107 9.48 2.70 6.78
C PHE A 107 8.20 2.82 7.61
N MET A 108 8.27 3.50 8.76
CA MET A 108 7.11 3.79 9.59
C MET A 108 6.07 4.66 8.88
N VAL A 109 6.51 5.68 8.14
CA VAL A 109 5.61 6.60 7.42
C VAL A 109 4.98 5.88 6.24
N LEU A 110 5.75 5.08 5.50
CA LEU A 110 5.23 4.20 4.45
C LEU A 110 4.16 3.24 5.01
N GLY A 111 4.40 2.68 6.19
CA GLY A 111 3.43 1.87 6.91
C GLY A 111 2.14 2.64 7.23
N ILE A 112 2.25 3.83 7.83
CA ILE A 112 1.10 4.69 8.17
C ILE A 112 0.27 5.03 6.93
N GLU A 113 0.93 5.40 5.84
CA GLU A 113 0.28 5.68 4.57
C GLU A 113 -0.46 4.45 4.05
N CYS A 114 0.20 3.31 3.96
CA CYS A 114 -0.38 2.04 3.53
C CYS A 114 -1.62 1.67 4.36
N GLY A 115 -1.55 1.83 5.68
CA GLY A 115 -2.66 1.59 6.60
C GLY A 115 -3.83 2.54 6.40
N LEU A 116 -3.56 3.85 6.27
CA LEU A 116 -4.58 4.85 5.95
C LEU A 116 -5.31 4.52 4.66
N TYR A 117 -4.57 4.12 3.60
CA TYR A 117 -5.17 3.75 2.33
C TYR A 117 -6.04 2.51 2.42
N ALA A 118 -5.57 1.46 3.09
CA ALA A 118 -6.36 0.23 3.24
C ALA A 118 -7.70 0.51 3.92
N GLY A 119 -7.70 1.35 4.97
CA GLY A 119 -8.91 1.78 5.66
C GLY A 119 -9.82 2.66 4.80
N LEU A 120 -9.27 3.75 4.24
CA LEU A 120 -10.03 4.74 3.48
C LEU A 120 -10.60 4.18 2.17
N CYS A 121 -9.83 3.36 1.45
CA CYS A 121 -10.29 2.73 0.20
C CYS A 121 -11.47 1.79 0.46
N THR A 122 -11.40 0.98 1.52
CA THR A 122 -12.48 0.07 1.89
C THR A 122 -13.74 0.83 2.30
N MET A 123 -13.59 1.89 3.10
CA MET A 123 -14.72 2.75 3.50
C MET A 123 -15.37 3.41 2.30
N TYR A 124 -14.57 4.11 1.48
CA TYR A 124 -15.06 4.85 0.31
C TYR A 124 -15.79 3.92 -0.66
N LEU A 125 -15.21 2.75 -0.96
CA LEU A 125 -15.82 1.80 -1.88
C LEU A 125 -17.12 1.18 -1.32
N SER A 126 -17.19 0.91 -0.02
CA SER A 126 -18.40 0.37 0.62
C SER A 126 -19.59 1.34 0.60
N GLU A 127 -19.31 2.64 0.56
CA GLU A 127 -20.31 3.70 0.61
C GLU A 127 -20.86 4.06 -0.77
N VAL A 128 -20.02 4.07 -1.81
CA VAL A 128 -20.50 4.19 -3.21
C VAL A 128 -21.32 2.96 -3.60
N SER A 129 -21.03 1.81 -3.01
CA SER A 129 -21.62 0.54 -3.40
C SER A 129 -23.07 0.36 -2.92
N PRO A 130 -24.01 -0.02 -3.82
CA PRO A 130 -25.34 -0.48 -3.46
C PRO A 130 -25.30 -1.62 -2.45
N LYS A 131 -26.25 -1.64 -1.50
CA LYS A 131 -26.32 -2.66 -0.42
C LYS A 131 -26.25 -4.11 -0.94
N SER A 132 -26.78 -4.37 -2.14
CA SER A 132 -26.80 -5.71 -2.76
C SER A 132 -25.45 -6.22 -3.27
N ILE A 133 -24.45 -5.34 -3.46
CA ILE A 133 -23.14 -5.72 -4.01
C ILE A 133 -21.95 -5.42 -3.08
N ARG A 134 -22.21 -4.88 -1.87
CA ARG A 134 -21.14 -4.55 -0.90
C ARG A 134 -20.26 -5.73 -0.54
N GLY A 135 -20.81 -6.94 -0.42
CA GLY A 135 -20.02 -8.14 -0.13
C GLY A 135 -19.08 -8.53 -1.28
N MET A 136 -19.55 -8.41 -2.53
CA MET A 136 -18.74 -8.66 -3.73
C MET A 136 -17.61 -7.63 -3.86
N ILE A 137 -17.92 -6.36 -3.58
CA ILE A 137 -16.97 -5.25 -3.54
C ILE A 137 -15.86 -5.49 -2.49
N GLY A 138 -16.22 -5.92 -1.28
CA GLY A 138 -15.24 -6.25 -0.24
C GLY A 138 -14.31 -7.40 -0.65
N SER A 139 -14.84 -8.41 -1.33
CA SER A 139 -14.05 -9.52 -1.87
C SER A 139 -13.09 -9.06 -2.97
N LEU A 140 -13.52 -8.13 -3.82
CA LEU A 140 -12.67 -7.52 -4.86
C LEU A 140 -11.50 -6.73 -4.26
N THR A 141 -11.73 -6.00 -3.17
CA THR A 141 -10.65 -5.31 -2.44
C THR A 141 -9.59 -6.30 -1.94
N GLY A 142 -10.01 -7.43 -1.35
CA GLY A 142 -9.07 -8.49 -0.95
C GLY A 142 -8.29 -9.05 -2.14
N LEU A 143 -8.96 -9.29 -3.27
CA LEU A 143 -8.31 -9.76 -4.49
C LEU A 143 -7.28 -8.75 -5.03
N CYS A 144 -7.58 -7.45 -4.98
CA CYS A 144 -6.62 -6.39 -5.33
C CYS A 144 -5.38 -6.41 -4.42
N ALA A 145 -5.55 -6.64 -3.12
CA ALA A 145 -4.42 -6.74 -2.19
C ALA A 145 -3.55 -7.97 -2.51
N TYR A 146 -4.16 -9.14 -2.66
CA TYR A 146 -3.43 -10.37 -2.97
C TYR A 146 -2.77 -10.36 -4.35
N SER A 147 -3.38 -9.72 -5.35
CA SER A 147 -2.74 -9.55 -6.66
C SER A 147 -1.53 -8.62 -6.59
N GLY A 148 -1.62 -7.49 -5.86
CA GLY A 148 -0.47 -6.63 -5.60
C GLY A 148 0.67 -7.36 -4.90
N LEU A 149 0.34 -8.14 -3.87
CA LEU A 149 1.28 -9.00 -3.14
C LEU A 149 1.96 -10.00 -4.08
N MET A 150 1.16 -10.76 -4.84
CA MET A 150 1.68 -11.79 -5.74
C MET A 150 2.61 -11.22 -6.80
N VAL A 151 2.25 -10.08 -7.41
CA VAL A 151 3.10 -9.44 -8.42
C VAL A 151 4.39 -8.93 -7.80
N ALA A 152 4.33 -8.37 -6.58
CA ALA A 152 5.53 -7.92 -5.89
C ALA A 152 6.49 -9.06 -5.59
N GLU A 153 6.01 -10.20 -5.10
CA GLU A 153 6.83 -11.39 -4.83
C GLU A 153 7.49 -11.93 -6.11
N ILE A 154 6.72 -12.02 -7.21
CA ILE A 154 7.25 -12.47 -8.52
C ILE A 154 8.36 -11.52 -9.02
N VAL A 155 8.12 -10.21 -8.98
CA VAL A 155 9.08 -9.21 -9.48
C VAL A 155 10.31 -9.11 -8.58
N SER A 156 10.15 -9.33 -7.28
CA SER A 156 11.21 -9.23 -6.28
C SER A 156 12.07 -10.50 -6.20
N THR A 157 11.72 -11.55 -6.94
CA THR A 157 12.52 -12.78 -7.02
C THR A 157 13.91 -12.49 -7.62
N PRO A 158 14.98 -13.21 -7.22
CA PRO A 158 16.33 -13.01 -7.76
C PRO A 158 16.48 -13.15 -9.28
N LYS A 159 15.58 -13.89 -9.92
CA LYS A 159 15.52 -14.06 -11.38
C LYS A 159 15.01 -12.81 -12.12
N MET A 160 14.41 -11.85 -11.44
CA MET A 160 13.83 -10.63 -12.02
C MET A 160 14.56 -9.36 -11.53
N LEU A 161 14.03 -8.69 -10.50
CA LEU A 161 14.60 -7.45 -9.96
C LEU A 161 15.22 -7.61 -8.58
N GLY A 162 15.07 -8.77 -7.91
CA GLY A 162 15.74 -9.11 -6.66
C GLY A 162 17.23 -9.42 -6.82
N THR A 163 17.96 -8.56 -7.52
CA THR A 163 19.41 -8.69 -7.69
C THR A 163 20.08 -7.56 -6.91
N ASP A 164 21.32 -7.78 -6.46
CA ASP A 164 22.11 -6.84 -5.64
C ASP A 164 22.17 -5.41 -6.19
N SER A 165 22.13 -5.25 -7.52
CA SER A 165 22.14 -3.95 -8.20
C SER A 165 20.76 -3.36 -8.50
N ARG A 166 19.70 -4.17 -8.50
CA ARG A 166 18.37 -3.80 -9.02
C ARG A 166 17.28 -3.77 -7.96
N TRP A 167 17.51 -4.31 -6.77
CA TRP A 167 16.53 -4.30 -5.68
C TRP A 167 15.97 -2.90 -5.35
N PRO A 168 16.71 -1.77 -5.47
CA PRO A 168 16.11 -0.45 -5.21
C PRO A 168 15.01 -0.09 -6.21
N LEU A 169 15.03 -0.64 -7.42
CA LEU A 169 13.99 -0.43 -8.43
C LEU A 169 12.64 -1.01 -7.99
N ILE A 170 12.64 -2.05 -7.15
CA ILE A 170 11.42 -2.62 -6.57
C ILE A 170 10.68 -1.57 -5.74
N MET A 171 11.42 -0.75 -4.99
CA MET A 171 10.88 0.36 -4.20
C MET A 171 10.37 1.50 -5.10
N VAL A 172 11.04 1.75 -6.23
CA VAL A 172 10.60 2.77 -7.21
C VAL A 172 9.32 2.35 -7.93
N ILE A 173 9.19 1.07 -8.28
CA ILE A 173 8.01 0.53 -8.96
C ILE A 173 6.75 0.63 -8.07
N ALA A 174 6.93 0.60 -6.74
CA ALA A 174 5.85 0.84 -5.78
C ALA A 174 5.14 2.19 -5.98
N ALA A 175 5.81 3.17 -6.61
CA ALA A 175 5.23 4.47 -6.93
C ALA A 175 4.20 4.40 -8.07
N LEU A 176 4.26 3.42 -8.98
CA LEU A 176 3.40 3.36 -10.18
C LEU A 176 1.90 3.20 -9.86
N PRO A 177 1.46 2.22 -9.04
CA PRO A 177 0.05 2.14 -8.67
C PRO A 177 -0.36 3.34 -7.81
N SER A 178 0.59 3.93 -7.08
CA SER A 178 0.36 5.14 -6.29
C SER A 178 0.06 6.37 -7.15
N VAL A 179 0.82 6.58 -8.23
CA VAL A 179 0.59 7.67 -9.20
C VAL A 179 -0.72 7.44 -9.94
N THR A 180 -0.97 6.20 -10.38
CA THR A 180 -2.23 5.82 -11.04
C THR A 180 -3.45 6.15 -10.17
N GLN A 181 -3.41 5.77 -8.88
CA GLN A 181 -4.46 6.11 -7.93
C GLN A 181 -4.64 7.62 -7.79
N PHE A 182 -3.54 8.39 -7.64
CA PHE A 182 -3.61 9.84 -7.51
C PHE A 182 -4.31 10.49 -8.70
N MET A 183 -3.99 10.04 -9.92
CA MET A 183 -4.61 10.52 -11.15
C MET A 183 -6.09 10.15 -11.22
N LEU A 184 -6.45 8.90 -10.89
CA LEU A 184 -7.84 8.44 -10.93
C LEU A 184 -8.72 9.16 -9.89
N LEU A 185 -8.19 9.46 -8.70
CA LEU A 185 -8.92 10.18 -7.65
C LEU A 185 -9.27 11.63 -8.02
N GLN A 186 -8.56 12.24 -8.99
CA GLN A 186 -8.94 13.57 -9.51
C GLN A 186 -10.31 13.53 -10.18
N PHE A 187 -10.68 12.40 -10.78
CA PHE A 187 -11.93 12.24 -11.51
C PHE A 187 -13.06 11.64 -10.64
N CYS A 188 -12.76 11.12 -9.46
CA CYS A 188 -13.76 10.63 -8.52
C CYS A 188 -14.50 11.79 -7.84
N HIS A 189 -15.83 11.72 -7.77
CA HIS A 189 -16.63 12.69 -7.02
C HIS A 189 -16.63 12.37 -5.52
N GLU A 190 -16.65 13.41 -4.70
CA GLU A 190 -16.76 13.23 -3.26
C GLU A 190 -18.18 12.79 -2.91
N ILE A 191 -18.32 11.71 -2.12
CA ILE A 191 -19.64 11.21 -1.72
C ILE A 191 -20.24 12.21 -0.72
N PRO A 192 -21.47 12.71 -0.95
CA PRO A 192 -22.17 13.57 0.01
C PRO A 192 -22.20 12.91 1.39
N ARG A 193 -21.85 13.66 2.44
CA ARG A 193 -21.58 13.11 3.77
C ARG A 193 -22.76 12.36 4.41
N PHE A 194 -24.01 12.62 4.02
CA PHE A 194 -25.19 11.98 4.61
C PHE A 194 -26.40 12.03 3.67
N LEU A 195 -26.96 10.86 3.33
CA LEU A 195 -28.39 10.59 3.23
C LEU A 195 -28.65 9.24 3.91
#